data_AF-D2VUT5-F1
#
_entry.id   AF-D2VUT5-F1
#
_cell.length_a   1.000
_cell.length_b   1.000
_cell.length_c   1.000
_cell.angle_alpha   90.00
_cell.angle_beta   90.00
_cell.angle_gamma   90.00
#
_symmetry.space_group_name_H-M   'P 1'
#
loop_
_entity.id
_entity.type
_entity.pdbx_description
1 polymer ?
#
loop_
_entity_poly.entity_id
_entity_poly.type
_entity_poly.pdbx_seq_one_letter_code
_entity_poly.pdbx_strand_id
1 'polypeptide(L)'
;MFKVLLEKRNQDYNRKRTSKIRRGRFKDEGSDDSGDEDNISIDWEYFINLNPKVLRFVKNRWKELDREVVLQALRKDIIAIYSLQALDREMALLVVETNPLALKYEHGVWQNDKEIVLKAISQNKNLLVYACDSIIEEVLRNRELIEYSQEDVINLVLNGVKEKPSLFNYLPEHMKTNHEFVIKLVELDTRISEFIPESLKQNREFLMELVKYDRNAFYNCKDMDLRGSRQFLLNALSTYRFSLSSAPSHLKDDKEFVMECLTAYPADLDEASSRLRDDEQVVELVLKEFNNASNRLKDDKDFVMKHIEEFPQMYQSLSQRLKSDKEIILKCASGGGVISNGYFFHDDDFVLELVERNAHIVETLGKITPEFAKKCIERNGFCYHLLKQHSMVTESDELDQLAALSRGYLADKHTEDIRPTYGFHKIKTRTSYEDREIVDSWIKKRLEKQYDGLYISLSSPIFVKGKFVNTHIKG
;
A
#
# COMPACT_ATOMS: atom_id res chain seq x y z
N MET A 1 33.41 -10.08 -11.25
CA MET A 1 34.21 -9.19 -12.13
C MET A 1 35.47 -8.66 -11.46
N PHE A 2 35.39 -8.11 -10.24
CA PHE A 2 36.56 -7.61 -9.48
C PHE A 2 37.64 -8.68 -9.19
N LYS A 3 37.23 -9.90 -8.81
CA LYS A 3 38.14 -11.04 -8.56
C LYS A 3 38.95 -11.47 -9.80
N VAL A 4 38.33 -11.39 -10.97
CA VAL A 4 38.93 -11.81 -12.27
C VAL A 4 39.95 -10.78 -12.78
N LEU A 5 39.81 -9.50 -12.42
CA LEU A 5 40.78 -8.46 -12.78
C LEU A 5 42.02 -8.46 -11.88
N LEU A 6 41.88 -8.87 -10.61
CA LEU A 6 42.99 -9.05 -9.67
C LEU A 6 43.94 -10.18 -10.08
N GLU A 7 43.42 -11.28 -10.62
CA GLU A 7 44.24 -12.42 -11.07
C GLU A 7 45.09 -12.08 -12.31
N LYS A 8 44.57 -11.28 -13.24
CA LYS A 8 45.35 -10.84 -14.42
C LYS A 8 46.52 -9.91 -14.07
N ARG A 9 46.35 -9.04 -13.06
CA ARG A 9 47.41 -8.11 -12.62
C ARG A 9 48.58 -8.82 -11.93
N ASN A 10 48.32 -9.89 -11.17
CA ASN A 10 49.39 -10.65 -10.51
C ASN A 10 50.31 -11.39 -11.49
N GLN A 11 49.82 -11.73 -12.69
CA GLN A 11 50.65 -12.33 -13.74
C GLN A 11 51.59 -11.31 -14.41
N ASP A 12 51.15 -10.07 -14.60
CA ASP A 12 51.95 -9.02 -15.23
C ASP A 12 52.92 -8.32 -14.26
N TYR A 13 52.55 -8.19 -12.98
CA TYR A 13 53.40 -7.56 -11.96
C TYR A 13 54.64 -8.41 -11.62
N ASN A 14 54.51 -9.74 -11.64
CA ASN A 14 55.63 -10.66 -11.42
C ASN A 14 56.65 -10.68 -12.58
N ARG A 15 56.30 -10.15 -13.76
CA ARG A 15 57.25 -10.01 -14.89
C ARG A 15 58.13 -8.76 -14.80
N LYS A 16 57.75 -7.74 -14.01
CA LYS A 16 58.46 -6.44 -13.98
C LYS A 16 59.31 -6.19 -12.73
N ARG A 17 59.15 -6.97 -11.65
CA ARG A 17 59.80 -6.69 -10.36
C ARG A 17 61.20 -7.33 -10.15
N THR A 18 61.93 -7.62 -11.23
CA THR A 18 63.37 -7.98 -11.18
C THR A 18 64.31 -6.76 -11.22
N SER A 19 63.83 -5.53 -11.03
CA SER A 19 64.72 -4.37 -10.96
C SER A 19 64.42 -3.40 -9.80
N LYS A 20 65.41 -3.33 -8.91
CA LYS A 20 65.80 -2.21 -8.02
C LYS A 20 65.00 -1.92 -6.74
N ILE A 21 65.63 -2.40 -5.68
CA ILE A 21 65.71 -1.97 -4.28
C ILE A 21 66.00 -0.45 -4.13
N ARG A 22 65.37 0.24 -3.16
CA ARG A 22 66.05 0.92 -2.02
C ARG A 22 65.08 1.54 -1.00
N ARG A 23 65.33 1.20 0.27
CA ARG A 23 64.68 1.65 1.51
C ARG A 23 65.24 3.01 1.95
N GLY A 24 64.40 3.81 2.61
CA GLY A 24 64.77 4.85 3.58
C GLY A 24 63.67 4.97 4.63
N ARG A 25 63.99 4.64 5.89
CA ARG A 25 63.12 4.60 7.08
C ARG A 25 62.82 6.01 7.61
N PHE A 26 61.66 6.22 8.23
CA PHE A 26 61.55 6.77 9.59
C PHE A 26 60.26 6.26 10.27
N LYS A 27 60.40 5.82 11.51
CA LYS A 27 59.36 5.32 12.43
C LYS A 27 58.81 6.48 13.25
N ASP A 28 57.53 6.44 13.60
CA ASP A 28 57.09 6.22 14.98
C ASP A 28 55.57 5.95 15.03
N GLU A 29 55.23 4.71 15.40
CA GLU A 29 53.90 4.27 15.82
C GLU A 29 54.02 3.70 17.24
N GLY A 30 53.05 4.04 18.08
CA GLY A 30 52.74 3.31 19.31
C GLY A 30 51.62 2.29 19.07
N SER A 31 51.99 1.03 19.29
CA SER A 31 51.20 -0.14 19.75
C SER A 31 50.01 -0.66 18.93
N ASP A 32 50.27 -1.78 18.24
CA ASP A 32 49.75 -3.16 18.46
C ASP A 32 48.21 -3.39 18.46
N ASP A 33 47.63 -4.41 17.81
CA ASP A 33 48.14 -5.54 17.02
C ASP A 33 46.89 -6.26 16.44
N SER A 34 46.89 -6.62 15.15
CA SER A 34 46.26 -7.84 14.62
C SER A 34 46.27 -7.85 13.09
N GLY A 35 47.10 -8.72 12.51
CA GLY A 35 46.90 -9.27 11.18
C GLY A 35 47.73 -8.64 10.07
N ASP A 36 48.85 -9.28 9.75
CA ASP A 36 49.49 -9.23 8.43
C ASP A 36 48.49 -9.73 7.36
N GLU A 37 47.54 -8.89 6.95
CA GLU A 37 47.00 -8.99 5.60
C GLU A 37 48.04 -8.42 4.65
N ASP A 38 48.47 -9.25 3.69
CA ASP A 38 49.28 -8.84 2.55
C ASP A 38 48.91 -7.41 2.13
N ASN A 39 49.82 -6.47 2.38
CA ASN A 39 49.69 -5.08 1.95
C ASN A 39 49.89 -5.05 0.42
N ILE A 40 48.93 -5.63 -0.30
CA ILE A 40 48.78 -5.49 -1.73
C ILE A 40 48.56 -4.00 -1.93
N SER A 41 49.61 -3.31 -2.39
CA SER A 41 49.52 -1.94 -2.87
C SER A 41 48.58 -1.93 -4.07
N ILE A 42 47.28 -1.86 -3.80
CA ILE A 42 46.25 -1.69 -4.80
C ILE A 42 46.55 -0.33 -5.45
N ASP A 43 46.93 -0.36 -6.73
CA ASP A 43 47.02 0.86 -7.53
C ASP A 43 45.59 1.30 -7.85
N TRP A 44 45.04 2.09 -6.93
CA TRP A 44 43.69 2.60 -6.99
C TRP A 44 43.51 3.52 -8.20
N GLU A 45 44.54 4.27 -8.60
CA GLU A 45 44.48 5.17 -9.75
C GLU A 45 44.21 4.40 -11.04
N TYR A 46 44.92 3.30 -11.27
CA TYR A 46 44.67 2.42 -12.40
C TYR A 46 43.21 1.93 -12.44
N PHE A 47 42.67 1.49 -11.30
CA PHE A 47 41.30 0.96 -11.25
C PHE A 47 40.23 2.06 -11.38
N ILE A 48 40.48 3.25 -10.84
CA ILE A 48 39.59 4.41 -10.99
C ILE A 48 39.55 4.88 -12.45
N ASN A 49 40.70 4.92 -13.12
CA ASN A 49 40.78 5.25 -14.54
C ASN A 49 40.00 4.27 -15.42
N LEU A 50 39.99 2.98 -15.06
CA LEU A 50 39.18 1.96 -15.74
C LEU A 50 37.68 2.06 -15.40
N ASN A 51 37.35 2.36 -14.14
CA ASN A 51 35.98 2.50 -13.68
C ASN A 51 35.89 3.56 -12.56
N PRO A 52 35.40 4.77 -12.86
CA PRO A 52 35.25 5.87 -11.91
C PRO A 52 34.48 5.50 -10.62
N LYS A 53 33.53 4.56 -10.70
CA LYS A 53 32.74 4.11 -9.55
C LYS A 53 33.60 3.44 -8.47
N VAL A 54 34.82 3.02 -8.82
CA VAL A 54 35.78 2.44 -7.88
C VAL A 54 36.14 3.44 -6.78
N LEU A 55 36.08 4.74 -7.05
CA LEU A 55 36.36 5.80 -6.08
C LEU A 55 35.51 5.64 -4.79
N ARG A 56 34.28 5.10 -4.89
CA ARG A 56 33.39 4.84 -3.76
C ARG A 56 33.98 3.88 -2.70
N PHE A 57 34.95 3.06 -3.10
CA PHE A 57 35.55 2.03 -2.24
C PHE A 57 36.91 2.44 -1.67
N VAL A 58 37.42 3.63 -2.04
CA VAL A 58 38.76 4.09 -1.66
C VAL A 58 38.83 4.58 -0.20
N LYS A 59 37.69 4.73 0.50
CA LYS A 59 37.59 5.24 1.88
C LYS A 59 38.46 6.52 2.06
N ASN A 60 39.02 6.73 3.26
CA ASN A 60 39.85 7.88 3.61
C ASN A 60 41.21 7.95 2.88
N ARG A 61 41.55 6.95 2.05
CA ARG A 61 42.81 6.91 1.27
C ARG A 61 42.74 7.74 -0.01
N TRP A 62 41.61 8.37 -0.32
CA TRP A 62 41.49 9.24 -1.50
C TRP A 62 42.48 10.41 -1.47
N LYS A 63 42.92 10.82 -0.27
CA LYS A 63 43.93 11.87 -0.05
C LYS A 63 45.33 11.49 -0.54
N GLU A 64 45.58 10.20 -0.74
CA GLU A 64 46.86 9.67 -1.24
C GLU A 64 46.89 9.58 -2.78
N LEU A 65 45.75 9.82 -3.45
CA LEU A 65 45.62 9.77 -4.90
C LEU A 65 45.96 11.12 -5.55
N ASP A 66 46.38 11.08 -6.81
CA ASP A 66 46.43 12.27 -7.65
C ASP A 66 45.05 12.96 -7.71
N ARG A 67 45.03 14.27 -7.41
CA ARG A 67 43.83 15.11 -7.44
C ARG A 67 43.11 15.01 -8.79
N GLU A 68 43.85 14.94 -9.89
CA GLU A 68 43.28 14.87 -11.24
C GLU A 68 42.51 13.56 -11.46
N VAL A 69 43.03 12.43 -10.94
CA VAL A 69 42.34 11.13 -11.02
C VAL A 69 41.02 11.17 -10.25
N VAL A 70 41.01 11.79 -9.06
CA VAL A 70 39.81 11.98 -8.25
C VAL A 70 38.80 12.88 -8.99
N LEU A 71 39.25 14.00 -9.57
CA LEU A 71 38.38 14.93 -10.31
C LEU A 71 37.76 14.28 -11.55
N GLN A 72 38.55 13.55 -12.35
CA GLN A 72 38.04 12.82 -13.52
C GLN A 72 37.01 11.76 -13.14
N ALA A 73 37.20 11.12 -11.98
CA ALA A 73 36.25 10.16 -11.46
C ALA A 73 34.93 10.83 -11.04
N LEU A 74 35.00 11.92 -10.25
CA LEU A 74 33.84 12.70 -9.82
C LEU A 74 33.10 13.38 -10.98
N ARG A 75 33.81 13.72 -12.06
CA ARG A 75 33.20 14.19 -13.31
C ARG A 75 32.21 13.18 -13.89
N LYS A 76 32.57 11.89 -13.85
CA LYS A 76 31.77 10.80 -14.42
C LYS A 76 30.76 10.21 -13.43
N ASP A 77 31.08 10.22 -12.13
CA ASP A 77 30.22 9.69 -11.06
C ASP A 77 30.28 10.59 -9.81
N ILE A 78 29.52 11.68 -9.83
CA ILE A 78 29.53 12.65 -8.73
C ILE A 78 29.02 12.07 -7.41
N ILE A 79 28.19 11.01 -7.45
CA ILE A 79 27.68 10.33 -6.26
C ILE A 79 28.83 9.74 -5.42
N ALA A 80 29.99 9.48 -6.03
CA ALA A 80 31.16 9.02 -5.30
C ALA A 80 31.68 10.03 -4.26
N ILE A 81 31.24 11.29 -4.32
CA ILE A 81 31.59 12.31 -3.34
C ILE A 81 31.21 11.93 -1.90
N TYR A 82 30.10 11.21 -1.70
CA TYR A 82 29.66 10.71 -0.39
C TYR A 82 30.66 9.76 0.28
N SER A 83 31.55 9.17 -0.49
CA SER A 83 32.60 8.27 0.03
C SER A 83 33.86 9.02 0.43
N LEU A 84 33.95 10.31 0.12
CA LEU A 84 35.11 11.15 0.41
C LEU A 84 34.85 11.97 1.67
N GLN A 85 35.43 11.54 2.79
CA GLN A 85 35.31 12.28 4.04
C GLN A 85 36.21 13.53 4.04
N ALA A 86 35.66 14.64 4.54
CA ALA A 86 36.38 15.89 4.83
C ALA A 86 37.16 16.45 3.63
N LEU A 87 36.45 16.72 2.51
CA LEU A 87 37.00 17.57 1.45
C LEU A 87 37.29 18.96 1.99
N ASP A 88 38.49 19.46 1.73
CA ASP A 88 38.80 20.86 1.97
C ASP A 88 38.13 21.78 0.94
N ARG A 89 38.13 23.08 1.23
CA ARG A 89 37.49 24.10 0.40
C ARG A 89 38.11 24.22 -1.00
N GLU A 90 39.43 24.02 -1.12
CA GLU A 90 40.16 24.11 -2.39
C GLU A 90 39.73 22.97 -3.32
N MET A 91 39.69 21.75 -2.82
CA MET A 91 39.18 20.59 -3.54
C MET A 91 37.70 20.74 -3.89
N ALA A 92 36.89 21.31 -2.99
CA ALA A 92 35.49 21.60 -3.27
C ALA A 92 35.30 22.52 -4.50
N LEU A 93 36.10 23.59 -4.59
CA LEU A 93 36.09 24.50 -5.74
C LEU A 93 36.50 23.81 -7.05
N LEU A 94 37.46 22.88 -7.01
CA LEU A 94 37.87 22.10 -8.18
C LEU A 94 36.81 21.08 -8.61
N VAL A 95 36.15 20.44 -7.63
CA VAL A 95 35.08 19.48 -7.88
C VAL A 95 33.88 20.16 -8.52
N VAL A 96 33.43 21.29 -7.99
CA VAL A 96 32.33 22.08 -8.55
C VAL A 96 32.68 22.64 -9.93
N GLU A 97 33.93 23.05 -10.14
CA GLU A 97 34.40 23.47 -11.47
C GLU A 97 34.27 22.35 -12.50
N THR A 98 34.64 21.14 -12.10
CA THR A 98 34.63 19.95 -12.97
C THR A 98 33.22 19.40 -13.20
N ASN A 99 32.37 19.44 -12.16
CA ASN A 99 30.99 19.00 -12.20
C ASN A 99 30.12 19.86 -11.27
N PRO A 100 29.37 20.84 -11.82
CA PRO A 100 28.63 21.79 -10.99
C PRO A 100 27.49 21.11 -10.21
N LEU A 101 27.02 19.92 -10.62
CA LEU A 101 26.03 19.14 -9.87
C LEU A 101 26.52 18.72 -8.48
N ALA A 102 27.82 18.82 -8.20
CA ALA A 102 28.38 18.52 -6.88
C ALA A 102 27.71 19.33 -5.75
N LEU A 103 27.29 20.58 -6.04
CA LEU A 103 26.59 21.44 -5.07
C LEU A 103 25.27 20.81 -4.56
N LYS A 104 24.61 19.98 -5.37
CA LYS A 104 23.39 19.26 -4.97
C LYS A 104 23.65 18.22 -3.90
N TYR A 105 24.77 17.50 -4.00
CA TYR A 105 25.01 16.28 -3.24
C TYR A 105 25.69 16.55 -1.89
N GLU A 106 26.43 17.65 -1.77
CA GLU A 106 27.07 18.07 -0.51
C GLU A 106 26.22 19.10 0.23
N HIS A 107 25.58 18.66 1.32
CA HIS A 107 24.73 19.50 2.16
C HIS A 107 25.54 20.28 3.19
N GLY A 108 25.11 21.51 3.47
CA GLY A 108 25.70 22.32 4.55
C GLY A 108 26.82 23.24 4.06
N VAL A 109 28.09 22.85 4.25
CA VAL A 109 29.24 23.79 4.09
C VAL A 109 29.31 24.40 2.69
N TRP A 110 29.12 23.59 1.64
CA TRP A 110 29.24 24.03 0.26
C TRP A 110 28.08 24.93 -0.17
N GLN A 111 26.88 24.60 0.29
CA GLN A 111 25.64 25.34 0.04
C GLN A 111 25.60 26.70 0.76
N ASN A 112 26.48 26.89 1.76
CA ASN A 112 26.66 28.14 2.50
C ASN A 112 27.94 28.91 2.09
N ASP A 113 28.75 28.37 1.17
CA ASP A 113 29.95 29.06 0.68
C ASP A 113 29.64 29.79 -0.63
N LYS A 114 29.65 31.12 -0.56
CA LYS A 114 29.32 31.99 -1.70
C LYS A 114 30.17 31.71 -2.94
N GLU A 115 31.48 31.49 -2.79
CA GLU A 115 32.36 31.31 -3.94
C GLU A 115 32.08 29.96 -4.64
N ILE A 116 31.88 28.90 -3.86
CA ILE A 116 31.52 27.58 -4.37
C ILE A 116 30.17 27.65 -5.11
N VAL A 117 29.17 28.31 -4.51
CA VAL A 117 27.86 28.49 -5.14
C VAL A 117 27.98 29.28 -6.44
N LEU A 118 28.66 30.43 -6.43
CA LEU A 118 28.85 31.27 -7.63
C LEU A 118 29.51 30.49 -8.77
N LYS A 119 30.51 29.67 -8.46
CA LYS A 119 31.21 28.82 -9.44
C LYS A 119 30.32 27.70 -10.02
N ALA A 120 29.40 27.16 -9.22
CA ALA A 120 28.42 26.19 -9.71
C ALA A 120 27.40 26.85 -10.64
N ILE A 121 26.82 27.98 -10.21
CA ILE A 121 25.72 28.62 -10.93
C ILE A 121 26.18 29.39 -12.17
N SER A 122 27.47 29.73 -12.29
CA SER A 122 28.05 30.28 -13.52
C SER A 122 28.02 29.27 -14.68
N GLN A 123 27.98 27.97 -14.37
CA GLN A 123 27.82 26.89 -15.36
C GLN A 123 26.36 26.46 -15.51
N ASN A 124 25.59 26.45 -14.42
CA ASN A 124 24.18 26.10 -14.44
C ASN A 124 23.39 26.87 -13.38
N LYS A 125 22.68 27.92 -13.81
CA LYS A 125 21.88 28.81 -12.95
C LYS A 125 20.84 28.07 -12.10
N ASN A 126 20.27 26.97 -12.58
CA ASN A 126 19.27 26.22 -11.82
C ASN A 126 19.80 25.62 -10.50
N LEU A 127 21.13 25.51 -10.35
CA LEU A 127 21.74 24.99 -9.13
C LEU A 127 21.65 25.95 -7.94
N LEU A 128 21.24 27.20 -8.16
CA LEU A 128 21.00 28.16 -7.08
C LEU A 128 19.96 27.65 -6.07
N VAL A 129 19.06 26.75 -6.47
CA VAL A 129 18.08 26.09 -5.58
C VAL A 129 18.74 25.41 -4.38
N TYR A 130 19.96 24.91 -4.53
CA TYR A 130 20.69 24.19 -3.48
C TYR A 130 21.43 25.09 -2.51
N ALA A 131 21.61 26.38 -2.83
CA ALA A 131 22.26 27.32 -1.93
C ALA A 131 21.36 27.66 -0.73
N CYS A 132 21.93 28.20 0.34
CA CYS A 132 21.15 28.71 1.46
C CYS A 132 20.40 30.00 1.09
N ASP A 133 19.32 30.30 1.83
CA ASP A 133 18.39 31.39 1.48
C ASP A 133 19.09 32.76 1.42
N SER A 134 20.07 33.01 2.29
CA SER A 134 20.85 34.25 2.27
C SER A 134 21.65 34.45 0.98
N ILE A 135 22.25 33.38 0.42
CA ILE A 135 23.00 33.45 -0.83
C ILE A 135 22.04 33.59 -2.02
N ILE A 136 20.90 32.91 -1.99
CA ILE A 136 19.86 33.05 -3.01
C ILE A 136 19.41 34.53 -3.09
N GLU A 137 19.11 35.13 -1.94
CA GLU A 137 18.68 36.54 -1.86
C GLU A 137 19.77 37.49 -2.39
N GLU A 138 21.04 37.26 -2.02
CA GLU A 138 22.16 38.07 -2.47
C GLU A 138 22.37 37.97 -3.99
N VAL A 139 22.39 36.75 -4.53
CA VAL A 139 22.59 36.50 -5.97
C VAL A 139 21.46 37.10 -6.80
N LEU A 140 20.20 36.94 -6.37
CA LEU A 140 19.04 37.42 -7.15
C LEU A 140 18.87 38.95 -7.06
N ARG A 141 19.40 39.61 -6.02
CA ARG A 141 19.37 41.08 -5.91
C ARG A 141 20.58 41.76 -6.53
N ASN A 142 21.73 41.10 -6.57
CA ASN A 142 22.97 41.69 -7.06
C ASN A 142 23.32 41.22 -8.49
N ARG A 143 23.01 42.08 -9.47
CA ARG A 143 23.29 41.82 -10.89
C ARG A 143 24.79 41.77 -11.23
N GLU A 144 25.66 42.28 -10.37
CA GLU A 144 27.11 42.27 -10.60
C GLU A 144 27.75 40.91 -10.30
N LEU A 145 27.08 40.05 -9.51
CA LEU A 145 27.58 38.70 -9.23
C LEU A 145 27.38 37.82 -10.47
N ILE A 146 26.12 37.53 -10.79
CA ILE A 146 25.68 36.76 -11.95
C ILE A 146 24.35 37.32 -12.41
N GLU A 147 24.23 37.67 -13.69
CA GLU A 147 23.01 38.22 -14.24
C GLU A 147 21.93 37.13 -14.38
N TYR A 148 20.83 37.28 -13.65
CA TYR A 148 19.59 36.53 -13.86
C TYR A 148 18.59 37.39 -14.62
N SER A 149 18.20 36.93 -15.81
CA SER A 149 17.02 37.46 -16.51
C SER A 149 15.73 37.04 -15.79
N GLN A 150 14.60 37.66 -16.14
CA GLN A 150 13.30 37.21 -15.61
C GLN A 150 13.01 35.74 -15.95
N GLU A 151 13.40 35.32 -17.16
CA GLU A 151 13.25 33.95 -17.64
C GLU A 151 14.12 32.98 -16.83
N ASP A 152 15.35 33.38 -16.46
CA ASP A 152 16.21 32.55 -15.60
C ASP A 152 15.57 32.33 -14.21
N VAL A 153 14.96 33.37 -13.64
CA VAL A 153 14.28 33.27 -12.34
C VAL A 153 13.04 32.38 -12.44
N ILE A 154 12.25 32.52 -13.50
CA ILE A 154 11.08 31.66 -13.74
C ILE A 154 11.51 30.20 -13.87
N ASN A 155 12.55 29.91 -14.64
CA ASN A 155 13.09 28.56 -14.81
C ASN A 155 13.67 28.01 -13.50
N LEU A 156 14.37 28.83 -12.72
CA LEU A 156 14.86 28.45 -11.39
C LEU A 156 13.70 28.03 -10.47
N VAL A 157 12.60 28.78 -10.48
CA VAL A 157 11.40 28.45 -9.69
C VAL A 157 10.77 27.17 -10.21
N LEU A 158 10.45 27.06 -11.51
CA LEU A 158 9.81 25.88 -12.09
C LEU A 158 10.59 24.58 -11.81
N ASN A 159 11.92 24.63 -11.92
CA ASN A 159 12.79 23.47 -11.71
C ASN A 159 13.08 23.19 -10.23
N GLY A 160 13.04 24.23 -9.38
CA GLY A 160 13.48 24.17 -7.99
C GLY A 160 12.37 24.12 -6.95
N VAL A 161 11.11 24.35 -7.31
CA VAL A 161 10.04 24.59 -6.34
C VAL A 161 9.74 23.39 -5.43
N LYS A 162 9.95 22.16 -5.92
CA LYS A 162 9.82 20.94 -5.10
C LYS A 162 10.91 20.82 -4.03
N GLU A 163 12.10 21.33 -4.31
CA GLU A 163 13.20 21.34 -3.35
C GLU A 163 13.04 22.52 -2.38
N LYS A 164 12.68 23.70 -2.92
CA LYS A 164 12.59 24.95 -2.17
C LYS A 164 11.39 25.80 -2.62
N PRO A 165 10.21 25.62 -1.99
CA PRO A 165 9.01 26.39 -2.30
C PRO A 165 9.15 27.92 -2.10
N SER A 166 10.01 28.35 -1.17
CA SER A 166 10.25 29.78 -0.88
C SER A 166 10.83 30.56 -2.07
N LEU A 167 11.34 29.88 -3.10
CA LEU A 167 11.77 30.49 -4.35
C LEU A 167 10.64 31.31 -5.03
N PHE A 168 9.38 30.96 -4.76
CA PHE A 168 8.20 31.71 -5.23
C PHE A 168 8.30 33.22 -4.95
N ASN A 169 8.89 33.61 -3.80
CA ASN A 169 9.00 35.01 -3.40
C ASN A 169 9.87 35.86 -4.34
N TYR A 170 10.71 35.24 -5.16
CA TYR A 170 11.59 35.94 -6.10
C TYR A 170 10.98 36.13 -7.48
N LEU A 171 9.81 35.54 -7.75
CA LEU A 171 9.11 35.77 -9.01
C LEU A 171 8.78 37.25 -9.22
N PRO A 172 8.74 37.73 -10.47
CA PRO A 172 8.17 39.03 -10.78
C PRO A 172 6.71 39.13 -10.27
N GLU A 173 6.30 40.31 -9.79
CA GLU A 173 4.96 40.50 -9.20
C GLU A 173 3.82 40.09 -10.13
N HIS A 174 3.92 40.40 -11.42
CA HIS A 174 2.91 40.02 -12.42
C HIS A 174 2.77 38.48 -12.58
N MET A 175 3.82 37.71 -12.28
CA MET A 175 3.79 36.24 -12.29
C MET A 175 3.20 35.68 -11.00
N LYS A 176 3.47 36.30 -9.85
CA LYS A 176 2.88 35.92 -8.55
C LYS A 176 1.36 36.09 -8.51
N THR A 177 0.83 36.97 -9.36
CA THR A 177 -0.62 37.21 -9.49
C THR A 177 -1.23 36.53 -10.72
N ASN A 178 -0.44 35.83 -11.53
CA ASN A 178 -0.96 35.13 -12.70
C ASN A 178 -1.61 33.81 -12.26
N HIS A 179 -2.94 33.75 -12.33
CA HIS A 179 -3.73 32.61 -11.84
C HIS A 179 -3.24 31.28 -12.44
N GLU A 180 -3.12 31.20 -13.76
CA GLU A 180 -2.76 29.97 -14.47
C GLU A 180 -1.34 29.51 -14.10
N PHE A 181 -0.39 30.43 -14.05
CA PHE A 181 0.99 30.11 -13.70
C PHE A 181 1.13 29.64 -12.25
N VAL A 182 0.46 30.33 -11.32
CA VAL A 182 0.50 29.96 -9.90
C VAL A 182 -0.17 28.59 -9.68
N ILE A 183 -1.27 28.28 -10.37
CA ILE A 183 -1.89 26.95 -10.30
C ILE A 183 -0.94 25.86 -10.82
N LYS A 184 -0.27 26.06 -11.96
CA LYS A 184 0.76 25.11 -12.46
C LYS A 184 1.86 24.86 -11.44
N LEU A 185 2.25 25.90 -10.70
CA LEU A 185 3.21 25.75 -9.61
C LEU A 185 2.63 24.92 -8.47
N VAL A 186 1.41 25.22 -8.00
CA VAL A 186 0.73 24.45 -6.93
C VAL A 186 0.54 22.97 -7.31
N GLU A 187 0.24 22.68 -8.57
CA GLU A 187 0.17 21.31 -9.11
C GLU A 187 1.51 20.56 -8.94
N LEU A 188 2.64 21.24 -9.04
CA LEU A 188 3.96 20.67 -8.79
C LEU A 188 4.21 20.47 -7.29
N ASP A 189 3.81 21.44 -6.46
CA ASP A 189 3.97 21.40 -5.01
C ASP A 189 2.97 22.29 -4.25
N THR A 190 2.10 21.68 -3.44
CA THR A 190 1.07 22.39 -2.68
C THR A 190 1.62 23.27 -1.55
N ARG A 191 2.88 23.09 -1.13
CA ARG A 191 3.54 23.96 -0.13
C ARG A 191 3.68 25.40 -0.62
N ILE A 192 3.63 25.62 -1.94
CA ILE A 192 3.66 26.95 -2.56
C ILE A 192 2.50 27.82 -2.09
N SER A 193 1.35 27.20 -1.76
CA SER A 193 0.20 27.90 -1.23
C SER A 193 0.53 28.77 -0.03
N GLU A 194 1.54 28.46 0.79
CA GLU A 194 1.96 29.32 1.90
C GLU A 194 2.44 30.70 1.44
N PHE A 195 3.08 30.78 0.27
CA PHE A 195 3.72 31.99 -0.28
C PHE A 195 2.81 32.82 -1.18
N ILE A 196 1.67 32.26 -1.61
CA ILE A 196 0.72 32.97 -2.46
C ILE A 196 0.13 34.17 -1.68
N PRO A 197 0.06 35.38 -2.30
CA PRO A 197 -0.54 36.55 -1.66
C PRO A 197 -1.98 36.30 -1.21
N GLU A 198 -2.34 36.80 -0.01
CA GLU A 198 -3.69 36.65 0.54
C GLU A 198 -4.77 37.24 -0.38
N SER A 199 -4.46 38.31 -1.11
CA SER A 199 -5.36 38.90 -2.10
C SER A 199 -5.74 37.91 -3.22
N LEU A 200 -4.81 37.06 -3.64
CA LEU A 200 -5.07 36.03 -4.64
C LEU A 200 -5.79 34.83 -4.02
N LYS A 201 -5.44 34.44 -2.79
CA LYS A 201 -6.13 33.37 -2.04
C LYS A 201 -7.59 33.64 -1.74
N GLN A 202 -8.03 34.90 -1.78
CA GLN A 202 -9.44 35.27 -1.60
C GLN A 202 -10.15 35.57 -2.93
N ASN A 203 -9.46 35.44 -4.07
CA ASN A 203 -10.08 35.56 -5.37
C ASN A 203 -10.95 34.31 -5.66
N ARG A 204 -12.23 34.52 -6.01
CA ARG A 204 -13.20 33.43 -6.20
C ARG A 204 -12.81 32.48 -7.33
N GLU A 205 -12.35 33.01 -8.47
CA GLU A 205 -11.95 32.21 -9.63
C GLU A 205 -10.70 31.39 -9.32
N PHE A 206 -9.72 32.01 -8.66
CA PHE A 206 -8.51 31.34 -8.24
C PHE A 206 -8.80 30.23 -7.23
N LEU A 207 -9.64 30.49 -6.22
CA LEU A 207 -10.05 29.49 -5.23
C LEU A 207 -10.76 28.28 -5.85
N MET A 208 -11.62 28.52 -6.84
CA MET A 208 -12.34 27.46 -7.56
C MET A 208 -11.37 26.45 -8.20
N GLU A 209 -10.22 26.92 -8.67
CA GLU A 209 -9.17 26.06 -9.23
C GLU A 209 -8.25 25.50 -8.14
N LEU A 210 -7.81 26.33 -7.19
CA LEU A 210 -6.88 25.96 -6.13
C LEU A 210 -7.39 24.79 -5.28
N VAL A 211 -8.69 24.76 -4.98
CA VAL A 211 -9.31 23.73 -4.12
C VAL A 211 -9.18 22.31 -4.67
N LYS A 212 -8.93 22.16 -5.98
CA LYS A 212 -8.68 20.87 -6.63
C LYS A 212 -7.32 20.27 -6.26
N TYR A 213 -6.40 21.10 -5.77
CA TYR A 213 -5.01 20.72 -5.50
C TYR A 213 -4.63 20.90 -4.03
N ASP A 214 -5.06 22.00 -3.41
CA ASP A 214 -4.72 22.33 -2.02
C ASP A 214 -5.92 22.20 -1.08
N ARG A 215 -5.82 21.20 -0.20
CA ARG A 215 -6.71 20.96 0.94
C ARG A 215 -7.02 22.19 1.79
N ASN A 216 -6.07 23.12 1.95
CA ASN A 216 -6.21 24.27 2.83
C ASN A 216 -7.05 25.38 2.19
N ALA A 217 -7.21 25.37 0.86
CA ALA A 217 -8.01 26.37 0.14
C ALA A 217 -9.48 26.37 0.59
N PHE A 218 -10.05 25.19 0.87
CA PHE A 218 -11.43 25.07 1.37
C PHE A 218 -11.60 25.74 2.75
N TYR A 219 -10.69 25.50 3.69
CA TYR A 219 -10.78 26.05 5.06
C TYR A 219 -10.46 27.55 5.12
N ASN A 220 -9.58 28.03 4.24
CA ASN A 220 -9.18 29.43 4.17
C ASN A 220 -10.14 30.31 3.37
N CYS A 221 -11.11 29.71 2.67
CA CYS A 221 -12.17 30.43 1.96
C CYS A 221 -13.08 31.15 2.95
N LYS A 222 -12.98 32.49 2.98
CA LYS A 222 -13.81 33.35 3.85
C LYS A 222 -15.20 33.62 3.26
N ASP A 223 -15.33 33.42 1.96
CA ASP A 223 -16.57 33.61 1.21
C ASP A 223 -17.49 32.41 1.41
N MET A 224 -18.46 32.55 2.32
CA MET A 224 -19.38 31.48 2.67
C MET A 224 -20.31 31.07 1.51
N ASP A 225 -20.62 32.00 0.61
CA ASP A 225 -21.44 31.72 -0.58
C ASP A 225 -20.67 30.84 -1.57
N LEU A 226 -19.38 31.13 -1.79
CA LEU A 226 -18.51 30.27 -2.59
C LEU A 226 -18.33 28.92 -1.91
N ARG A 227 -18.06 28.91 -0.60
CA ARG A 227 -17.83 27.69 0.17
C ARG A 227 -19.04 26.75 0.18
N GLY A 228 -20.25 27.31 0.15
CA GLY A 228 -21.51 26.55 0.03
C GLY A 228 -21.93 26.26 -1.41
N SER A 229 -21.19 26.74 -2.42
CA SER A 229 -21.59 26.57 -3.82
C SER A 229 -21.33 25.15 -4.31
N ARG A 230 -22.27 24.61 -5.10
CA ARG A 230 -22.20 23.25 -5.65
C ARG A 230 -20.84 22.93 -6.27
N GLN A 231 -20.39 23.75 -7.22
CA GLN A 231 -19.15 23.48 -7.98
C GLN A 231 -17.91 23.50 -7.09
N PHE A 232 -17.85 24.39 -6.11
CA PHE A 232 -16.71 24.47 -5.19
C PHE A 232 -16.63 23.22 -4.30
N LEU A 233 -17.78 22.75 -3.81
CA LEU A 233 -17.87 21.51 -3.04
C LEU A 233 -17.48 20.28 -3.88
N LEU A 234 -17.93 20.21 -5.13
CA LEU A 234 -17.55 19.14 -6.05
C LEU A 234 -16.05 19.14 -6.36
N ASN A 235 -15.44 20.31 -6.56
CA ASN A 235 -13.99 20.41 -6.73
C ASN A 235 -13.23 20.01 -5.45
N ALA A 236 -13.82 20.24 -4.26
CA ALA A 236 -13.24 19.84 -2.98
C ALA A 236 -13.40 18.33 -2.67
N LEU A 237 -14.39 17.65 -3.26
CA LEU A 237 -14.56 16.20 -3.13
C LEU A 237 -13.33 15.43 -3.59
N SER A 238 -12.70 15.86 -4.69
CA SER A 238 -11.55 15.17 -5.29
C SER A 238 -10.29 15.16 -4.40
N THR A 239 -10.17 16.12 -3.48
CA THR A 239 -9.05 16.21 -2.52
C THR A 239 -9.33 15.50 -1.19
N TYR A 240 -10.39 14.69 -1.17
CA TYR A 240 -10.82 13.82 -0.08
C TYR A 240 -11.12 14.52 1.26
N ARG A 241 -11.59 15.78 1.22
CA ARG A 241 -11.72 16.64 2.42
C ARG A 241 -13.10 17.26 2.61
N PHE A 242 -14.03 17.00 1.70
CA PHE A 242 -15.42 17.39 1.83
C PHE A 242 -16.28 16.15 2.12
N SER A 243 -17.14 16.27 3.13
CA SER A 243 -18.24 15.33 3.42
C SER A 243 -19.54 16.08 3.26
N LEU A 244 -20.59 15.36 2.85
CA LEU A 244 -21.95 15.89 2.68
C LEU A 244 -22.42 16.63 3.93
N SER A 245 -21.93 16.26 5.13
CA SER A 245 -22.20 16.94 6.41
C SER A 245 -21.97 18.46 6.37
N SER A 246 -20.97 18.92 5.61
CA SER A 246 -20.60 20.34 5.49
C SER A 246 -21.39 21.09 4.41
N ALA A 247 -22.22 20.39 3.63
CA ALA A 247 -23.04 21.01 2.59
C ALA A 247 -24.21 21.80 3.19
N PRO A 248 -24.64 22.90 2.55
CA PRO A 248 -25.89 23.56 2.91
C PRO A 248 -27.09 22.64 2.66
N SER A 249 -28.17 22.86 3.41
CA SER A 249 -29.36 21.98 3.42
C SER A 249 -30.00 21.77 2.04
N HIS A 250 -30.00 22.80 1.18
CA HIS A 250 -30.54 22.68 -0.18
C HIS A 250 -29.73 21.73 -1.07
N LEU A 251 -28.41 21.60 -0.84
CA LEU A 251 -27.57 20.62 -1.55
C LEU A 251 -27.67 19.22 -0.93
N LYS A 252 -27.92 19.11 0.39
CA LYS A 252 -28.24 17.82 1.03
C LYS A 252 -29.56 17.22 0.54
N ASP A 253 -30.41 18.01 -0.11
CA ASP A 253 -31.64 17.57 -0.78
C ASP A 253 -31.54 17.58 -2.31
N ASP A 254 -30.38 17.91 -2.88
CA ASP A 254 -30.11 17.85 -4.32
C ASP A 254 -29.68 16.42 -4.68
N LYS A 255 -30.50 15.72 -5.45
CA LYS A 255 -30.31 14.29 -5.73
C LYS A 255 -28.99 14.04 -6.46
N GLU A 256 -28.73 14.79 -7.52
CA GLU A 256 -27.53 14.65 -8.34
C GLU A 256 -26.27 14.92 -7.50
N PHE A 257 -26.27 16.00 -6.71
CA PHE A 257 -25.13 16.34 -5.86
C PHE A 257 -24.87 15.27 -4.78
N VAL A 258 -25.93 14.80 -4.11
CA VAL A 258 -25.82 13.77 -3.08
C VAL A 258 -25.31 12.47 -3.68
N MET A 259 -25.81 12.04 -4.84
CA MET A 259 -25.29 10.85 -5.52
C MET A 259 -23.80 11.00 -5.85
N GLU A 260 -23.35 12.15 -6.37
CA GLU A 260 -21.92 12.41 -6.60
C GLU A 260 -21.11 12.26 -5.31
N CYS A 261 -21.57 12.82 -4.19
CA CYS A 261 -20.90 12.69 -2.89
C CYS A 261 -20.83 11.24 -2.40
N LEU A 262 -21.93 10.50 -2.51
CA LEU A 262 -22.04 9.12 -2.03
C LEU A 262 -21.17 8.14 -2.83
N THR A 263 -20.80 8.45 -4.08
CA THR A 263 -19.83 7.64 -4.82
C THR A 263 -18.43 7.69 -4.19
N ALA A 264 -18.06 8.83 -3.60
CA ALA A 264 -16.80 9.01 -2.88
C ALA A 264 -16.89 8.56 -1.42
N TYR A 265 -18.01 8.87 -0.75
CA TYR A 265 -18.23 8.65 0.68
C TYR A 265 -19.60 8.01 0.96
N PRO A 266 -19.73 6.68 0.82
CA PRO A 266 -21.01 6.00 1.04
C PRO A 266 -21.63 6.24 2.43
N ALA A 267 -20.78 6.40 3.46
CA ALA A 267 -21.20 6.58 4.85
C ALA A 267 -21.99 7.87 5.08
N ASP A 268 -21.89 8.87 4.20
CA ASP A 268 -22.56 10.16 4.30
C ASP A 268 -24.09 10.09 4.03
N LEU A 269 -24.66 8.90 3.80
CA LEU A 269 -26.10 8.76 3.53
C LEU A 269 -26.98 9.34 4.65
N ASP A 270 -26.54 9.28 5.91
CA ASP A 270 -27.28 9.82 7.06
C ASP A 270 -27.43 11.35 7.01
N GLU A 271 -26.50 12.05 6.37
CA GLU A 271 -26.52 13.50 6.16
C GLU A 271 -27.47 13.94 5.05
N ALA A 272 -27.90 13.03 4.17
CA ALA A 272 -28.86 13.34 3.13
C ALA A 272 -30.26 13.63 3.70
N SER A 273 -31.06 14.38 2.94
CA SER A 273 -32.43 14.68 3.33
C SER A 273 -33.25 13.40 3.56
N SER A 274 -34.29 13.47 4.41
CA SER A 274 -35.18 12.32 4.62
C SER A 274 -35.84 11.82 3.34
N ARG A 275 -36.06 12.71 2.37
CA ARG A 275 -36.61 12.39 1.05
C ARG A 275 -35.61 11.56 0.23
N LEU A 276 -34.34 11.92 0.22
CA LEU A 276 -33.30 11.18 -0.52
C LEU A 276 -32.90 9.87 0.16
N ARG A 277 -32.96 9.78 1.49
CA ARG A 277 -32.83 8.51 2.23
C ARG A 277 -34.00 7.55 1.98
N ASP A 278 -35.09 8.04 1.38
CA ASP A 278 -36.25 7.27 0.94
C ASP A 278 -36.28 7.03 -0.58
N ASP A 279 -35.30 7.57 -1.33
CA ASP A 279 -35.18 7.38 -2.77
C ASP A 279 -34.40 6.09 -3.05
N GLU A 280 -35.04 5.16 -3.75
CA GLU A 280 -34.46 3.85 -4.05
C GLU A 280 -33.15 3.96 -4.84
N GLN A 281 -33.05 4.88 -5.81
CA GLN A 281 -31.83 5.01 -6.62
C GLN A 281 -30.66 5.53 -5.80
N VAL A 282 -30.92 6.45 -4.86
CA VAL A 282 -29.88 6.97 -3.95
C VAL A 282 -29.39 5.88 -3.02
N VAL A 283 -30.30 5.12 -2.40
CA VAL A 283 -29.94 4.05 -1.45
C VAL A 283 -29.26 2.87 -2.14
N GLU A 284 -29.64 2.56 -3.38
CA GLU A 284 -29.00 1.51 -4.20
C GLU A 284 -27.49 1.75 -4.41
N LEU A 285 -27.04 3.01 -4.44
CA LEU A 285 -25.60 3.32 -4.58
C LEU A 285 -24.77 2.91 -3.35
N VAL A 286 -25.42 2.80 -2.19
CA VAL A 286 -24.74 2.70 -0.88
C VAL A 286 -25.35 1.62 0.02
N LEU A 287 -25.74 0.47 -0.55
CA LEU A 287 -26.40 -0.63 0.17
C LEU A 287 -25.64 -1.20 1.38
N LYS A 288 -24.34 -0.92 1.50
CA LYS A 288 -23.56 -1.23 2.72
C LYS A 288 -23.97 -0.38 3.92
N GLU A 289 -24.45 0.82 3.68
CA GLU A 289 -24.88 1.82 4.68
C GLU A 289 -26.42 1.84 4.82
N PHE A 290 -27.09 0.72 4.50
CA PHE A 290 -28.55 0.61 4.50
C PHE A 290 -29.21 0.88 5.88
N ASN A 291 -28.44 0.83 6.96
CA ASN A 291 -28.86 1.29 8.29
C ASN A 291 -29.30 2.76 8.31
N ASN A 292 -28.84 3.58 7.36
CA ASN A 292 -29.21 4.99 7.24
C ASN A 292 -30.41 5.22 6.30
N ALA A 293 -30.91 4.20 5.60
CA ALA A 293 -32.09 4.31 4.75
C ALA A 293 -33.38 4.58 5.56
N SER A 294 -34.44 5.01 4.87
CA SER A 294 -35.75 5.27 5.48
C SER A 294 -36.36 3.99 6.09
N ASN A 295 -37.27 4.18 7.06
CA ASN A 295 -38.03 3.07 7.62
C ASN A 295 -38.97 2.42 6.58
N ARG A 296 -39.41 3.17 5.56
CA ARG A 296 -40.23 2.65 4.46
C ARG A 296 -39.44 1.62 3.67
N LEU A 297 -38.23 1.96 3.21
CA LEU A 297 -37.37 1.04 2.46
C LEU A 297 -36.92 -0.16 3.30
N LYS A 298 -36.66 0.03 4.59
CA LYS A 298 -36.37 -1.07 5.54
C LYS A 298 -37.55 -2.02 5.78
N ASP A 299 -38.76 -1.63 5.40
CA ASP A 299 -39.97 -2.45 5.44
C ASP A 299 -40.54 -2.74 4.03
N ASP A 300 -39.80 -2.43 2.97
CA ASP A 300 -40.18 -2.68 1.58
C ASP A 300 -39.67 -4.04 1.13
N LYS A 301 -40.57 -5.02 1.06
CA LYS A 301 -40.21 -6.40 0.72
C LYS A 301 -39.62 -6.50 -0.69
N ASP A 302 -40.18 -5.78 -1.67
CA ASP A 302 -39.76 -5.90 -3.07
C ASP A 302 -38.35 -5.32 -3.25
N PHE A 303 -38.09 -4.15 -2.65
CA PHE A 303 -36.76 -3.54 -2.63
C PHE A 303 -35.72 -4.44 -1.95
N VAL A 304 -36.06 -5.00 -0.78
CA VAL A 304 -35.14 -5.87 -0.02
C VAL A 304 -34.86 -7.15 -0.78
N MET A 305 -35.89 -7.79 -1.36
CA MET A 305 -35.74 -9.03 -2.12
C MET A 305 -34.84 -8.86 -3.35
N LYS A 306 -34.75 -7.65 -3.93
CA LYS A 306 -33.83 -7.37 -5.05
C LYS A 306 -32.35 -7.42 -4.63
N HIS A 307 -32.01 -7.09 -3.39
CA HIS A 307 -30.61 -6.83 -2.98
C HIS A 307 -30.07 -7.70 -1.84
N ILE A 308 -30.94 -8.30 -1.01
CA ILE A 308 -30.55 -8.96 0.25
C ILE A 308 -29.58 -10.15 0.08
N GLU A 309 -29.58 -10.78 -1.09
CA GLU A 309 -28.66 -11.89 -1.41
C GLU A 309 -27.23 -11.41 -1.64
N GLU A 310 -27.05 -10.26 -2.30
CA GLU A 310 -25.73 -9.68 -2.53
C GLU A 310 -25.24 -8.87 -1.32
N PHE A 311 -26.19 -8.34 -0.52
CA PHE A 311 -25.92 -7.47 0.62
C PHE A 311 -26.61 -7.96 1.91
N PRO A 312 -26.20 -9.12 2.47
CA PRO A 312 -26.87 -9.70 3.62
C PRO A 312 -26.85 -8.84 4.89
N GLN A 313 -25.89 -7.93 5.03
CA GLN A 313 -25.81 -6.99 6.15
C GLN A 313 -27.04 -6.08 6.27
N MET A 314 -27.79 -5.88 5.18
CA MET A 314 -29.07 -5.15 5.20
C MET A 314 -30.06 -5.75 6.20
N TYR A 315 -30.01 -7.07 6.42
CA TYR A 315 -30.92 -7.82 7.30
C TYR A 315 -31.00 -7.23 8.71
N GLN A 316 -29.89 -6.74 9.26
CA GLN A 316 -29.83 -6.17 10.60
C GLN A 316 -30.69 -4.90 10.74
N SER A 317 -30.89 -4.18 9.64
CA SER A 317 -31.62 -2.91 9.61
C SER A 317 -33.10 -3.05 9.23
N LEU A 318 -33.53 -4.25 8.81
CA LEU A 318 -34.90 -4.51 8.41
C LEU A 318 -35.89 -4.34 9.57
N SER A 319 -37.14 -4.04 9.20
CA SER A 319 -38.28 -4.05 10.11
C SER A 319 -38.44 -5.41 10.79
N GLN A 320 -39.07 -5.45 11.97
CA GLN A 320 -39.35 -6.73 12.63
C GLN A 320 -40.25 -7.64 11.78
N ARG A 321 -41.18 -7.05 11.03
CA ARG A 321 -42.05 -7.78 10.10
C ARG A 321 -41.24 -8.53 9.03
N LEU A 322 -40.30 -7.86 8.37
CA LEU A 322 -39.47 -8.48 7.33
C LEU A 322 -38.39 -9.40 7.89
N LYS A 323 -37.89 -9.13 9.11
CA LYS A 323 -36.98 -10.07 9.80
C LYS A 323 -37.64 -11.41 10.10
N SER A 324 -38.97 -11.44 10.19
CA SER A 324 -39.76 -12.66 10.36
C SER A 324 -40.26 -13.24 9.03
N ASP A 325 -39.89 -12.69 7.86
CA ASP A 325 -40.30 -13.24 6.57
C ASP A 325 -39.35 -14.39 6.17
N LYS A 326 -39.89 -15.61 6.08
CA LYS A 326 -39.12 -16.82 5.74
C LYS A 326 -38.38 -16.70 4.41
N GLU A 327 -38.96 -16.05 3.42
CA GLU A 327 -38.37 -15.90 2.08
C GLU A 327 -37.13 -14.98 2.12
N ILE A 328 -37.23 -13.86 2.84
CA ILE A 328 -36.11 -12.93 3.06
C ILE A 328 -34.98 -13.62 3.82
N ILE A 329 -35.31 -14.35 4.88
CA ILE A 329 -34.34 -15.08 5.72
C ILE A 329 -33.58 -16.10 4.84
N LEU A 330 -34.31 -16.90 4.08
CA LEU A 330 -33.73 -17.90 3.18
C LEU A 330 -32.85 -17.28 2.09
N LYS A 331 -33.25 -16.12 1.53
CA LYS A 331 -32.46 -15.41 0.52
C LYS A 331 -31.22 -14.73 1.10
N CYS A 332 -31.33 -14.14 2.30
CA CYS A 332 -30.21 -13.60 3.07
C CYS A 332 -29.17 -14.68 3.39
N ALA A 333 -29.64 -15.87 3.78
CA ALA A 333 -28.78 -17.03 4.04
C ALA A 333 -27.99 -17.44 2.80
N SER A 334 -28.63 -17.52 1.61
CA SER A 334 -27.93 -17.81 0.35
C SER A 334 -26.76 -16.86 0.06
N GLY A 335 -26.88 -15.59 0.48
CA GLY A 335 -25.83 -14.57 0.38
C GLY A 335 -24.69 -14.68 1.39
N GLY A 336 -24.73 -15.64 2.31
CA GLY A 336 -23.78 -15.77 3.43
C GLY A 336 -24.17 -14.96 4.67
N GLY A 337 -25.37 -14.39 4.72
CA GLY A 337 -25.89 -13.67 5.88
C GLY A 337 -26.04 -14.57 7.11
N VAL A 338 -25.63 -14.04 8.27
CA VAL A 338 -25.81 -14.69 9.56
C VAL A 338 -27.06 -14.16 10.23
N ILE A 339 -28.00 -15.06 10.54
CA ILE A 339 -29.31 -14.73 11.11
C ILE A 339 -29.33 -15.14 12.57
N SER A 340 -29.47 -14.17 13.45
CA SER A 340 -29.47 -14.37 14.91
C SER A 340 -30.88 -14.35 15.53
N ASN A 341 -31.92 -14.11 14.73
CA ASN A 341 -33.29 -14.05 15.21
C ASN A 341 -33.91 -15.45 15.31
N GLY A 342 -34.04 -15.96 16.53
CA GLY A 342 -34.47 -17.34 16.81
C GLY A 342 -35.97 -17.66 16.67
N TYR A 343 -36.76 -16.82 16.00
CA TYR A 343 -38.21 -17.04 15.87
C TYR A 343 -38.56 -18.36 15.16
N PHE A 344 -37.71 -18.83 14.25
CA PHE A 344 -37.94 -20.06 13.49
C PHE A 344 -37.08 -21.23 13.92
N PHE A 345 -36.33 -21.11 15.03
CA PHE A 345 -35.48 -22.20 15.52
C PHE A 345 -36.27 -23.37 16.13
N HIS A 346 -37.60 -23.28 16.17
CA HIS A 346 -38.50 -24.39 16.53
C HIS A 346 -39.03 -25.17 15.31
N ASP A 347 -38.77 -24.69 14.09
CA ASP A 347 -39.20 -25.32 12.83
C ASP A 347 -38.01 -26.05 12.21
N ASP A 348 -37.85 -27.32 12.58
CA ASP A 348 -36.72 -28.17 12.14
C ASP A 348 -36.54 -28.17 10.62
N ASP A 349 -37.64 -28.25 9.87
CA ASP A 349 -37.58 -28.33 8.40
C ASP A 349 -37.07 -27.02 7.80
N PHE A 350 -37.54 -25.88 8.33
CA PHE A 350 -37.05 -24.58 7.91
C PHE A 350 -35.60 -24.32 8.30
N VAL A 351 -35.18 -24.73 9.50
CA VAL A 351 -33.78 -24.61 9.93
C VAL A 351 -32.88 -25.49 9.06
N LEU A 352 -33.31 -26.70 8.69
CA LEU A 352 -32.56 -27.54 7.76
C LEU A 352 -32.38 -26.86 6.40
N GLU A 353 -33.41 -26.22 5.87
CA GLU A 353 -33.32 -25.44 4.61
C GLU A 353 -32.37 -24.24 4.75
N LEU A 354 -32.37 -23.55 5.90
CA LEU A 354 -31.44 -22.47 6.17
C LEU A 354 -29.99 -22.96 6.22
N VAL A 355 -29.77 -24.08 6.91
CA VAL A 355 -28.45 -24.69 7.04
C VAL A 355 -27.94 -25.16 5.69
N GLU A 356 -28.79 -25.72 4.82
CA GLU A 356 -28.41 -26.06 3.44
C GLU A 356 -27.85 -24.85 2.67
N ARG A 357 -28.45 -23.67 2.85
CA ARG A 357 -28.04 -22.44 2.16
C ARG A 357 -26.81 -21.79 2.81
N ASN A 358 -26.69 -21.84 4.13
CA ASN A 358 -25.54 -21.30 4.87
C ASN A 358 -25.23 -22.11 6.13
N ALA A 359 -24.15 -22.90 6.07
CA ALA A 359 -23.66 -23.70 7.19
C ALA A 359 -23.32 -22.88 8.44
N HIS A 360 -22.92 -21.62 8.28
CA HIS A 360 -22.50 -20.75 9.40
C HIS A 360 -23.68 -20.31 10.28
N ILE A 361 -24.92 -20.40 9.80
CA ILE A 361 -26.12 -20.14 10.62
C ILE A 361 -26.15 -21.07 11.83
N VAL A 362 -25.54 -22.25 11.72
CA VAL A 362 -25.53 -23.18 12.84
C VAL A 362 -24.81 -22.62 14.09
N GLU A 363 -23.86 -21.69 13.92
CA GLU A 363 -23.20 -21.05 15.06
C GLU A 363 -24.15 -20.15 15.87
N THR A 364 -25.25 -19.68 15.26
CA THR A 364 -26.30 -18.92 15.94
C THR A 364 -27.38 -19.80 16.55
N LEU A 365 -27.44 -21.07 16.16
CA LEU A 365 -28.28 -22.06 16.82
C LEU A 365 -27.67 -22.35 18.20
N GLY A 366 -28.53 -22.39 19.22
CA GLY A 366 -28.13 -22.76 20.58
C GLY A 366 -27.79 -24.25 20.68
N LYS A 367 -28.06 -24.86 21.85
CA LYS A 367 -27.96 -26.32 21.98
C LYS A 367 -28.96 -27.00 21.05
N ILE A 368 -28.48 -27.73 20.04
CA ILE A 368 -29.31 -28.57 19.19
C ILE A 368 -29.25 -30.04 19.65
N THR A 369 -30.18 -30.89 19.21
CA THR A 369 -30.11 -32.33 19.54
C THR A 369 -29.14 -33.07 18.61
N PRO A 370 -28.55 -34.20 19.05
CA PRO A 370 -27.70 -35.05 18.20
C PRO A 370 -28.41 -35.50 16.91
N GLU A 371 -29.71 -35.80 16.96
CA GLU A 371 -30.51 -36.18 15.81
C GLU A 371 -30.65 -35.03 14.80
N PHE A 372 -30.82 -33.80 15.29
CA PHE A 372 -30.90 -32.61 14.45
C PHE A 372 -29.55 -32.28 13.80
N ALA A 373 -28.45 -32.42 14.57
CA ALA A 373 -27.09 -32.27 14.07
C ALA A 373 -26.79 -33.24 12.93
N LYS A 374 -27.23 -34.50 13.06
CA LYS A 374 -27.11 -35.52 12.01
C LYS A 374 -27.79 -35.10 10.72
N LYS A 375 -29.04 -34.63 10.79
CA LYS A 375 -29.79 -34.15 9.61
C LYS A 375 -29.09 -32.97 8.94
N CYS A 376 -28.54 -32.03 9.71
CA CYS A 376 -27.75 -30.91 9.17
C CYS A 376 -26.50 -31.38 8.41
N ILE A 377 -25.77 -32.33 8.98
CA ILE A 377 -24.58 -32.93 8.37
C ILE A 377 -24.94 -33.65 7.06
N GLU A 378 -26.02 -34.44 7.06
CA GLU A 378 -26.49 -35.20 5.89
C GLU A 378 -26.88 -34.31 4.71
N ARG A 379 -27.38 -33.09 4.98
CA ARG A 379 -27.89 -32.17 3.97
C ARG A 379 -26.84 -31.20 3.40
N ASN A 380 -25.94 -30.65 4.22
CA ASN A 380 -24.94 -29.66 3.75
C ASN A 380 -23.53 -30.26 3.57
N GLY A 381 -23.16 -31.28 4.34
CA GLY A 381 -21.82 -31.88 4.31
C GLY A 381 -20.73 -31.05 5.01
N PHE A 382 -21.04 -29.84 5.49
CA PHE A 382 -20.11 -28.98 6.21
C PHE A 382 -20.71 -28.51 7.53
N CYS A 383 -20.42 -29.23 8.62
CA CYS A 383 -20.88 -28.92 9.97
C CYS A 383 -19.75 -29.14 10.99
N TYR A 384 -18.50 -28.85 10.61
CA TYR A 384 -17.35 -28.97 11.51
C TYR A 384 -17.51 -28.14 12.79
N HIS A 385 -18.15 -26.98 12.69
CA HIS A 385 -18.38 -26.06 13.81
C HIS A 385 -19.44 -26.59 14.80
N LEU A 386 -20.43 -27.37 14.33
CA LEU A 386 -21.40 -28.04 15.20
C LEU A 386 -20.76 -28.98 16.21
N LEU A 387 -19.78 -29.75 15.72
CA LEU A 387 -19.07 -30.74 16.52
C LEU A 387 -18.25 -30.07 17.63
N LYS A 388 -17.76 -28.84 17.39
CA LYS A 388 -17.00 -28.06 18.36
C LYS A 388 -17.87 -27.47 19.47
N GLN A 389 -19.12 -27.08 19.19
CA GLN A 389 -20.06 -26.64 20.23
C GLN A 389 -20.55 -27.82 21.09
N HIS A 390 -20.73 -29.00 20.50
CA HIS A 390 -21.19 -30.18 21.22
C HIS A 390 -20.10 -30.93 22.01
N SER A 391 -18.82 -30.78 21.66
CA SER A 391 -17.71 -31.35 22.42
C SER A 391 -17.56 -30.78 23.84
N MET A 392 -18.38 -29.80 24.23
CA MET A 392 -18.39 -29.22 25.58
C MET A 392 -19.48 -29.79 26.51
N VAL A 393 -20.37 -30.68 26.05
CA VAL A 393 -21.55 -31.08 26.86
C VAL A 393 -21.74 -32.60 27.05
N THR A 394 -21.19 -33.48 26.20
CA THR A 394 -21.40 -34.93 26.37
C THR A 394 -20.19 -35.75 25.91
N GLU A 395 -19.63 -36.57 26.80
CA GLU A 395 -18.83 -37.75 26.45
C GLU A 395 -19.79 -38.75 25.79
N SER A 396 -19.74 -38.92 24.47
CA SER A 396 -20.57 -39.89 23.75
C SER A 396 -19.94 -40.28 22.41
N ASP A 397 -19.85 -41.58 22.15
CA ASP A 397 -19.47 -42.21 20.87
C ASP A 397 -20.24 -41.64 19.65
N GLU A 398 -21.42 -41.05 19.87
CA GLU A 398 -22.23 -40.46 18.81
C GLU A 398 -21.61 -39.17 18.24
N LEU A 399 -20.89 -38.38 19.04
CA LEU A 399 -20.22 -37.17 18.58
C LEU A 399 -19.04 -37.50 17.67
N ASP A 400 -18.29 -38.56 17.99
CA ASP A 400 -17.18 -39.04 17.16
C ASP A 400 -17.68 -39.64 15.85
N GLN A 401 -18.83 -40.33 15.87
CA GLN A 401 -19.51 -40.78 14.65
C GLN A 401 -19.99 -39.61 13.77
N LEU A 402 -20.59 -38.57 14.37
CA LEU A 402 -21.00 -37.36 13.65
C LEU A 402 -19.80 -36.58 13.09
N ALA A 403 -18.67 -36.58 13.82
CA ALA A 403 -17.42 -35.97 13.37
C ALA A 403 -16.80 -36.73 12.21
N ALA A 404 -16.80 -38.05 12.26
CA ALA A 404 -16.37 -38.90 11.16
C ALA A 404 -17.28 -38.75 9.94
N LEU A 405 -18.60 -38.67 10.12
CA LEU A 405 -19.59 -38.40 9.07
C LEU A 405 -19.34 -37.06 8.36
N SER A 406 -19.16 -35.96 9.12
CA SER A 406 -18.89 -34.65 8.53
C SER A 406 -17.55 -34.60 7.79
N ARG A 407 -16.51 -35.31 8.28
CA ARG A 407 -15.20 -35.38 7.63
C ARG A 407 -15.22 -36.29 6.39
N GLY A 408 -15.97 -37.39 6.41
CA GLY A 408 -16.15 -38.30 5.28
C GLY A 408 -16.88 -37.63 4.11
N TYR A 409 -17.90 -36.81 4.38
CA TYR A 409 -18.64 -36.06 3.35
C TYR A 409 -17.78 -34.97 2.69
N LEU A 410 -16.89 -34.33 3.45
CA LEU A 410 -15.88 -33.37 2.99
C LEU A 410 -14.93 -34.00 1.95
N ALA A 411 -14.56 -35.27 2.15
CA ALA A 411 -13.72 -36.01 1.21
C ALA A 411 -14.45 -36.32 -0.12
N ASP A 412 -15.77 -36.53 -0.07
CA ASP A 412 -16.62 -36.88 -1.23
C ASP A 412 -16.98 -35.65 -2.10
N LYS A 413 -17.26 -34.49 -1.48
CA LYS A 413 -17.64 -33.25 -2.20
C LYS A 413 -16.43 -32.56 -2.88
N HIS A 414 -15.23 -32.68 -2.31
CA HIS A 414 -14.00 -32.11 -2.90
C HIS A 414 -13.36 -32.96 -3.99
N THR A 415 -13.92 -34.14 -4.30
CA THR A 415 -13.47 -34.94 -5.46
C THR A 415 -14.05 -34.48 -6.79
N GLU A 416 -15.02 -33.55 -6.83
CA GLU A 416 -15.65 -33.11 -8.09
C GLU A 416 -15.40 -31.65 -8.51
N ASP A 417 -14.91 -30.73 -7.67
CA ASP A 417 -14.64 -29.34 -8.10
C ASP A 417 -13.31 -28.80 -7.51
N ILE A 418 -12.20 -29.11 -8.18
CA ILE A 418 -10.92 -28.42 -7.98
C ILE A 418 -10.90 -27.22 -8.92
N ARG A 419 -11.35 -26.05 -8.45
CA ARG A 419 -10.94 -24.76 -9.02
C ARG A 419 -9.87 -24.12 -8.13
N PRO A 420 -8.82 -23.51 -8.72
CA PRO A 420 -7.72 -22.96 -7.96
C PRO A 420 -8.09 -21.59 -7.40
N THR A 421 -8.51 -21.51 -6.14
CA THR A 421 -8.52 -20.24 -5.40
C THR A 421 -7.17 -20.04 -4.71
N TYR A 422 -6.44 -19.02 -5.18
CA TYR A 422 -5.24 -18.50 -4.54
C TYR A 422 -5.59 -17.96 -3.14
N GLY A 423 -5.06 -18.61 -2.10
CA GLY A 423 -5.21 -18.13 -0.72
C GLY A 423 -4.89 -19.23 0.27
N PHE A 424 -3.68 -19.20 0.84
CA PHE A 424 -3.22 -20.17 1.84
C PHE A 424 -4.15 -20.20 3.06
N HIS A 425 -4.90 -21.28 3.24
CA HIS A 425 -5.41 -21.69 4.56
C HIS A 425 -4.83 -23.06 4.90
N LYS A 426 -3.79 -23.06 5.72
CA LYS A 426 -3.26 -24.27 6.35
C LYS A 426 -4.26 -24.74 7.41
N ILE A 427 -5.18 -25.62 7.04
CA ILE A 427 -5.94 -26.37 8.05
C ILE A 427 -4.97 -27.41 8.65
N LYS A 428 -4.40 -27.10 9.82
CA LYS A 428 -3.72 -28.10 10.65
C LYS A 428 -4.79 -28.91 11.40
N THR A 429 -5.30 -29.98 10.80
CA THR A 429 -6.01 -31.01 11.57
C THR A 429 -4.98 -31.88 12.29
N ARG A 430 -4.78 -31.68 13.59
CA ARG A 430 -4.27 -32.74 14.46
C ARG A 430 -5.42 -33.73 14.65
N THR A 431 -5.47 -34.79 13.86
CA THR A 431 -6.34 -35.94 14.13
C THR A 431 -5.66 -36.84 15.17
N SER A 432 -6.38 -37.26 16.20
CA SER A 432 -5.96 -38.37 17.07
C SER A 432 -6.03 -39.67 16.24
N TYR A 433 -5.38 -40.74 16.72
CA TYR A 433 -5.32 -42.02 16.00
C TYR A 433 -6.71 -42.70 15.91
N GLU A 434 -7.57 -42.49 16.91
CA GLU A 434 -8.94 -43.02 17.00
C GLU A 434 -9.88 -42.39 15.93
N ASP A 435 -9.67 -41.12 15.59
CA ASP A 435 -10.44 -40.41 14.56
C ASP A 435 -10.30 -41.00 13.14
N ARG A 436 -9.20 -41.71 12.86
CA ARG A 436 -8.96 -42.30 11.52
C ARG A 436 -9.74 -43.58 11.30
N GLU A 437 -9.79 -44.46 12.29
CA GLU A 437 -10.45 -45.76 12.16
C GLU A 437 -11.97 -45.61 11.93
N ILE A 438 -12.59 -44.60 12.54
CA ILE A 438 -14.03 -44.34 12.39
C ILE A 438 -14.35 -43.77 10.99
N VAL A 439 -13.54 -42.83 10.49
CA VAL A 439 -13.67 -42.29 9.12
C VAL A 439 -13.45 -43.39 8.07
N ASP A 440 -12.42 -44.20 8.26
CA ASP A 440 -12.08 -45.31 7.37
C ASP A 440 -13.16 -46.41 7.37
N SER A 441 -13.74 -46.70 8.54
CA SER A 441 -14.86 -47.64 8.69
C SER A 441 -16.14 -47.16 7.99
N TRP A 442 -16.43 -45.85 8.03
CA TRP A 442 -17.57 -45.26 7.32
C TRP A 442 -17.40 -45.28 5.81
N ILE A 443 -16.21 -44.88 5.30
CA ILE A 443 -15.85 -44.96 3.88
C ILE A 443 -15.98 -46.41 3.38
N LYS A 444 -15.49 -47.37 4.16
CA LYS A 444 -15.59 -48.80 3.87
C LYS A 444 -17.04 -49.29 3.74
N LYS A 445 -17.90 -48.99 4.71
CA LYS A 445 -19.33 -49.40 4.69
C LYS A 445 -20.12 -48.81 3.52
N ARG A 446 -19.76 -47.63 3.03
CA ARG A 446 -20.46 -46.97 1.91
C ARG A 446 -19.94 -47.43 0.55
N LEU A 447 -18.62 -47.60 0.40
CA LEU A 447 -18.03 -48.17 -0.81
C LEU A 447 -18.45 -49.63 -1.03
N GLU A 448 -18.57 -50.42 0.05
CA GLU A 448 -19.13 -51.78 0.00
C GLU A 448 -20.60 -51.80 -0.44
N LYS A 449 -21.36 -50.74 -0.17
CA LYS A 449 -22.78 -50.61 -0.56
C LYS A 449 -23.00 -50.15 -1.99
N GLN A 450 -22.05 -49.39 -2.55
CA GLN A 450 -22.16 -48.78 -3.88
C GLN A 450 -21.42 -49.59 -4.95
N TYR A 451 -20.42 -50.37 -4.54
CA TYR A 451 -19.66 -51.29 -5.38
C TYR A 451 -19.63 -52.65 -4.70
N ASP A 452 -20.59 -53.50 -5.08
CA ASP A 452 -20.73 -54.84 -4.52
C ASP A 452 -19.42 -55.63 -4.72
N GLY A 453 -18.70 -55.91 -3.61
CA GLY A 453 -17.55 -56.83 -3.60
C GLY A 453 -16.14 -56.25 -3.76
N LEU A 454 -15.88 -54.95 -3.56
CA LEU A 454 -14.51 -54.41 -3.59
C LEU A 454 -13.88 -54.29 -2.18
N TYR A 455 -12.95 -55.19 -1.87
CA TYR A 455 -12.13 -55.12 -0.65
C TYR A 455 -11.01 -54.09 -0.83
N ILE A 456 -11.04 -52.99 -0.06
CA ILE A 456 -9.99 -51.96 -0.06
C ILE A 456 -9.13 -52.15 1.20
N SER A 457 -7.85 -52.43 1.01
CA SER A 457 -6.85 -52.56 2.10
C SER A 457 -6.38 -51.18 2.57
N LEU A 458 -6.39 -50.95 3.89
CA LEU A 458 -6.11 -49.68 4.58
C LEU A 458 -4.63 -49.25 4.62
N SER A 459 -3.80 -49.70 3.68
CA SER A 459 -2.36 -49.43 3.69
C SER A 459 -1.71 -49.32 2.32
N SER A 460 -2.49 -49.04 1.26
CA SER A 460 -1.95 -48.96 -0.11
C SER A 460 -2.43 -47.72 -0.88
N PRO A 461 -1.57 -47.15 -1.75
CA PRO A 461 -1.83 -45.89 -2.45
C PRO A 461 -3.04 -46.00 -3.39
N ILE A 462 -3.92 -44.99 -3.33
CA ILE A 462 -5.12 -44.94 -4.16
C ILE A 462 -4.72 -44.54 -5.59
N PHE A 463 -5.14 -45.34 -6.55
CA PHE A 463 -4.96 -45.09 -7.98
C PHE A 463 -6.19 -44.35 -8.51
N VAL A 464 -6.08 -43.05 -8.79
CA VAL A 464 -7.17 -42.25 -9.36
C VAL A 464 -6.73 -41.71 -10.72
N LYS A 465 -7.46 -42.05 -11.79
CA LYS A 465 -7.25 -41.56 -13.17
C LYS A 465 -5.79 -41.62 -13.66
N GLY A 466 -5.11 -42.75 -13.44
CA GLY A 466 -3.82 -43.04 -14.07
C GLY A 466 -2.57 -42.47 -13.38
N LYS A 467 -2.65 -42.00 -12.13
CA LYS A 467 -1.47 -41.63 -11.33
C LYS A 467 -1.55 -42.17 -9.89
N PHE A 468 -0.41 -42.57 -9.34
CA PHE A 468 -0.24 -42.95 -7.94
C PHE A 468 -0.03 -41.69 -7.08
N VAL A 469 -0.80 -41.55 -5.99
CA VAL A 469 -0.55 -40.55 -4.95
C VAL A 469 0.21 -41.22 -3.80
N ASN A 470 1.51 -40.95 -3.70
CA ASN A 470 2.33 -41.34 -2.55
C ASN A 470 2.49 -40.13 -1.61
N THR A 471 1.85 -40.17 -0.45
CA THR A 471 2.17 -39.22 0.63
C THR A 471 3.39 -39.70 1.40
N HIS A 472 4.58 -39.19 1.04
CA HIS A 472 5.68 -38.95 1.98
C HIS A 472 6.78 -38.13 1.30
N ILE A 473 6.80 -36.82 1.54
CA ILE A 473 8.05 -36.03 1.50
C ILE A 473 8.04 -35.07 2.69
N LYS A 474 8.93 -35.34 3.64
CA LYS A 474 9.46 -34.36 4.60
C LYS A 474 10.30 -33.34 3.82
N GLY A 475 10.08 -32.06 4.10
CA GLY A 475 11.00 -30.95 3.89
C GLY A 475 10.92 -30.06 5.11
#